data_AF-A0A929WAD4-F1
#
_entry.id   AF-A0A929WAD4-F1
#
_cell.length_a   1.000
_cell.length_b   1.000
_cell.length_c   1.000
_cell.angle_alpha   90.00
_cell.angle_beta   90.00
_cell.angle_gamma   90.00
#
_symmetry.space_group_name_H-M   'P 1'
#
loop_
_entity.id
_entity.type
_entity.pdbx_description
1 polymer ?
#
loop_
_entity_poly.entity_id
_entity_poly.type
_entity_poly.pdbx_seq_one_letter_code
_entity_poly.pdbx_strand_id
1 'polypeptide(L)'
;MNSTIAFLLGGLLLLVWAGVLQAFKQLCLDKIKRNFWRYLLGMLFAYGLLLLLYVASDHYAPLKELLLNWYIRGIPGGIILMLVPAIYSIFLIGKGYIQEGGKKASFKWKLKMMASVFFNALLALFGLVFFSFLRKGGSFSALAALIQESVCAIQLGWMLAFVACCALIVLIVWLDHKKSSSKRKHKK
;
A
#
# COMPACT_ATOMS: atom_id res chain seq x y z
N MET A 1 18.44 7.89 -21.03
CA MET A 1 19.06 8.45 -19.79
C MET A 1 20.13 7.49 -19.24
N ASN A 2 21.26 7.98 -18.70
CA ASN A 2 22.31 7.13 -18.09
C ASN A 2 21.80 6.46 -16.80
N SER A 3 22.14 5.19 -16.56
CA SER A 3 21.69 4.38 -15.41
C SER A 3 22.02 5.03 -14.07
N THR A 4 23.23 5.59 -13.91
CA THR A 4 23.64 6.29 -12.68
C THR A 4 22.79 7.54 -12.42
N ILE A 5 22.46 8.29 -13.48
CA ILE A 5 21.63 9.49 -13.39
C ILE A 5 20.18 9.10 -13.03
N ALA A 6 19.66 8.03 -13.65
CA ALA A 6 18.34 7.48 -13.32
C ALA A 6 18.26 7.03 -11.85
N PHE A 7 19.31 6.37 -11.35
CA PHE A 7 19.41 5.96 -9.95
C PHE A 7 19.42 7.14 -8.98
N LEU A 8 20.23 8.16 -9.24
CA LEU A 8 20.31 9.36 -8.40
C LEU A 8 18.99 10.14 -8.39
N LEU A 9 18.41 10.38 -9.57
CA LEU A 9 17.16 11.13 -9.68
C LEU A 9 15.96 10.35 -9.12
N GLY A 10 15.90 9.03 -9.34
CA GLY A 10 14.88 8.17 -8.76
C GLY A 10 14.99 8.08 -7.23
N GLY A 11 16.22 7.99 -6.71
CA GLY A 11 16.51 8.09 -5.28
C GLY A 11 16.11 9.44 -4.70
N LEU A 12 16.42 10.54 -5.39
CA LEU A 12 16.01 11.89 -4.99
C LEU A 12 14.48 12.03 -4.96
N LEU A 13 13.78 11.49 -5.96
CA LEU A 13 12.32 11.48 -6.02
C LEU A 13 11.72 10.77 -4.80
N LEU A 14 12.27 9.61 -4.40
CA LEU A 14 11.84 8.93 -3.17
C LEU A 14 12.10 9.77 -1.92
N LEU A 15 13.27 10.39 -1.81
CA LEU A 15 13.62 11.22 -0.66
C LEU A 15 12.70 12.43 -0.53
N VAL A 16 12.43 13.11 -1.65
CA VAL A 16 11.49 14.24 -1.70
C VAL A 16 10.09 13.76 -1.30
N TRP A 17 9.62 12.64 -1.85
CA TRP A 17 8.30 12.11 -1.52
C TRP A 17 8.20 11.73 -0.04
N ALA A 18 9.18 11.02 0.51
CA ALA A 18 9.24 10.67 1.92
C ALA A 18 9.27 11.92 2.81
N GLY A 19 10.06 12.93 2.45
CA GLY A 19 10.12 14.22 3.14
C GLY A 19 8.79 14.97 3.14
N VAL A 20 8.09 15.02 2.00
CA VAL A 20 6.76 15.63 1.88
C VAL A 20 5.74 14.89 2.75
N LEU A 21 5.74 13.56 2.73
CA LEU A 21 4.85 12.75 3.59
C LEU A 21 5.14 12.98 5.07
N GLN A 22 6.42 13.07 5.44
CA GLN A 22 6.83 13.34 6.82
C GLN A 22 6.44 14.75 7.27
N ALA A 23 6.62 15.77 6.43
CA ALA A 23 6.19 17.14 6.71
C ALA A 23 4.66 17.21 6.85
N PHE A 24 3.92 16.57 5.95
CA PHE A 24 2.45 16.49 6.04
C PHE A 24 2.00 15.81 7.33
N LYS A 25 2.71 14.76 7.75
CA LYS A 25 2.44 14.09 9.02
C LYS A 25 2.57 15.05 10.20
N GLN A 26 3.70 15.76 10.30
CA GLN A 26 3.99 16.65 11.43
C GLN A 26 3.10 17.90 11.44
N LEU A 27 2.87 18.50 10.28
CA LEU A 27 2.16 19.78 10.17
C LEU A 27 0.64 19.64 10.22
N CYS A 28 0.09 18.54 9.67
CA CYS A 28 -1.35 18.33 9.53
C CYS A 28 -1.85 17.15 10.38
N LEU A 29 -1.28 15.96 10.18
CA LEU A 29 -1.84 14.73 10.74
C LEU A 29 -1.70 14.64 12.25
N ASP A 30 -0.58 15.09 12.81
CA ASP A 30 -0.35 15.03 14.27
C ASP A 30 -1.28 15.98 15.06
N LYS A 31 -1.89 16.98 14.40
CA LYS A 31 -2.93 17.85 14.99
C LYS A 31 -4.29 17.14 15.13
N ILE A 32 -4.52 16.05 14.40
CA ILE A 32 -5.79 15.33 14.38
C ILE A 32 -5.85 14.34 15.55
N LYS A 33 -6.74 14.61 16.51
CA LYS A 33 -6.96 13.74 17.69
C LYS A 33 -7.52 12.35 17.33
N ARG A 34 -8.37 12.25 16.29
CA ARG A 34 -9.04 10.99 15.93
C ARG A 34 -8.15 10.16 14.99
N ASN A 35 -7.67 9.03 15.51
CA ASN A 35 -6.77 8.10 14.79
C ASN A 35 -7.28 7.66 13.41
N PHE A 36 -8.60 7.49 13.24
CA PHE A 36 -9.18 7.10 11.96
C PHE A 36 -9.01 8.18 10.87
N TRP A 37 -9.39 9.43 11.17
CA TRP A 37 -9.25 10.54 10.23
C TRP A 37 -7.80 10.83 9.90
N ARG A 38 -6.93 10.73 10.90
CA ARG A 38 -5.49 10.86 10.70
C ARG A 38 -4.98 9.83 9.68
N TYR A 39 -5.40 8.58 9.81
CA TYR A 39 -5.02 7.53 8.88
C TYR A 39 -5.60 7.78 7.49
N LEU A 40 -6.92 8.03 7.39
CA LEU A 40 -7.61 8.23 6.12
C LEU A 40 -7.01 9.39 5.33
N LEU A 41 -6.81 10.55 5.98
CA LEU A 41 -6.25 11.73 5.34
C LEU A 41 -4.79 11.51 4.89
N GLY A 42 -4.01 10.80 5.72
CA GLY A 42 -2.63 10.44 5.38
C GLY A 42 -2.55 9.51 4.17
N MET A 43 -3.44 8.51 4.09
CA MET A 43 -3.48 7.59 2.96
C MET A 43 -4.00 8.27 1.69
N LEU A 44 -5.04 9.11 1.78
CA LEU A 44 -5.54 9.90 0.65
C LEU A 44 -4.45 10.78 0.07
N PHE A 45 -3.66 11.44 0.92
CA PHE A 45 -2.55 12.28 0.48
C PHE A 45 -1.44 11.45 -0.18
N ALA A 46 -1.05 10.31 0.41
CA ALA A 46 -0.01 9.45 -0.15
C ALA A 46 -0.40 8.85 -1.50
N TYR A 47 -1.61 8.31 -1.63
CA TYR A 47 -2.10 7.79 -2.91
C TYR A 47 -2.40 8.92 -3.91
N GLY A 48 -2.85 10.09 -3.45
CA GLY A 48 -3.02 11.27 -4.30
C GLY A 48 -1.71 11.68 -4.96
N LEU A 49 -0.60 11.70 -4.21
CA LEU A 49 0.74 11.96 -4.76
C LEU A 49 1.16 10.88 -5.77
N LEU A 50 0.90 9.60 -5.48
CA LEU A 50 1.20 8.51 -6.41
C LEU A 50 0.41 8.66 -7.73
N LEU A 51 -0.88 9.00 -7.65
CA LEU A 51 -1.73 9.24 -8.82
C LEU A 51 -1.28 10.48 -9.60
N LEU A 52 -0.94 11.58 -8.91
CA LEU A 52 -0.39 12.77 -9.54
C LEU A 52 0.93 12.46 -10.26
N LEU A 53 1.81 11.67 -9.64
CA LEU A 53 3.06 11.24 -10.24
C LEU A 53 2.82 10.37 -11.47
N TYR A 54 1.84 9.46 -11.41
CA TYR A 54 1.42 8.65 -12.54
C TYR A 54 0.89 9.52 -13.69
N VAL A 55 0.02 10.48 -13.40
CA VAL A 55 -0.51 11.41 -14.42
C VAL A 55 0.62 12.26 -15.02
N ALA A 56 1.47 12.84 -14.17
CA ALA A 56 2.63 13.61 -14.60
C ALA A 56 3.58 12.78 -15.47
N SER A 57 3.78 11.50 -15.16
CA SER A 57 4.64 10.62 -15.95
C SER A 57 4.14 10.42 -17.38
N ASP A 58 2.84 10.57 -17.62
CA ASP A 58 2.28 10.45 -18.97
C ASP A 58 2.40 11.74 -19.78
N HIS A 59 2.42 12.89 -19.09
CA HIS A 59 2.59 14.20 -19.73
C HIS A 59 4.06 14.58 -19.93
N TYR A 60 4.97 14.11 -19.07
CA TYR A 60 6.39 14.46 -19.10
C TYR A 60 7.25 13.25 -19.49
N ALA A 61 7.74 13.24 -20.73
CA ALA A 61 8.61 12.18 -21.26
C ALA A 61 9.86 11.89 -20.39
N PRO A 62 10.58 12.89 -19.83
CA PRO A 62 11.74 12.61 -18.97
C PRO A 62 11.38 11.87 -17.69
N LEU A 63 10.21 12.16 -17.12
CA LEU A 63 9.71 11.49 -15.93
C LEU A 63 9.31 10.04 -16.24
N LYS A 64 8.68 9.80 -17.39
CA LYS A 64 8.37 8.46 -17.89
C LYS A 64 9.63 7.62 -18.07
N GLU A 65 10.63 8.17 -18.76
CA GLU A 65 11.92 7.52 -18.95
C GLU A 65 12.62 7.25 -17.62
N LEU A 66 12.51 8.15 -16.66
CA LEU A 66 13.07 7.94 -15.33
C LEU A 66 12.41 6.78 -14.59
N LEU A 67 11.08 6.72 -14.57
CA LEU A 67 10.36 5.65 -13.88
C LEU A 67 10.61 4.28 -14.51
N LEU A 68 10.82 4.23 -15.83
CA LEU A 68 11.13 3.00 -16.55
C LEU A 68 12.59 2.57 -16.43
N ASN A 69 13.54 3.50 -16.44
CA ASN A 69 14.98 3.20 -16.43
C ASN A 69 15.58 3.13 -15.01
N TRP A 70 14.84 3.58 -14.00
CA TRP A 70 15.30 3.49 -12.62
C TRP A 70 15.03 2.09 -12.07
N TYR A 71 16.12 1.36 -11.78
CA TYR A 71 16.07 0.03 -11.18
C TYR A 71 16.88 0.00 -9.89
N ILE A 72 16.34 -0.69 -8.87
CA ILE A 72 17.08 -1.02 -7.65
C ILE A 72 17.13 -2.53 -7.53
N ARG A 73 18.33 -3.12 -7.67
CA ARG A 73 18.56 -4.58 -7.59
C ARG A 73 17.59 -5.38 -8.48
N GLY A 74 17.34 -4.91 -9.70
CA GLY A 74 16.45 -5.56 -10.68
C GLY A 74 14.96 -5.26 -10.49
N ILE A 75 14.55 -4.52 -9.45
CA ILE A 75 13.17 -4.09 -9.26
C ILE A 75 12.96 -2.73 -9.95
N PRO A 76 11.99 -2.60 -10.88
CA PRO A 76 11.69 -1.33 -11.53
C PRO A 76 11.13 -0.31 -10.53
N GLY A 77 11.57 0.93 -10.68
CA GLY A 77 11.30 2.05 -9.77
C GLY A 77 9.80 2.35 -9.61
N GLY A 78 9.02 2.13 -10.67
CA GLY A 78 7.56 2.22 -10.61
C GLY A 78 6.95 1.31 -9.52
N ILE A 79 7.43 0.07 -9.38
CA ILE A 79 6.96 -0.86 -8.34
C ILE A 79 7.38 -0.37 -6.95
N ILE A 80 8.59 0.16 -6.83
CA ILE A 80 9.11 0.70 -5.56
C ILE A 80 8.24 1.87 -5.09
N LEU A 81 7.83 2.74 -6.00
CA LEU A 81 6.94 3.86 -5.71
C LEU A 81 5.54 3.41 -5.28
N MET A 82 5.02 2.31 -5.83
CA MET A 82 3.74 1.73 -5.39
C MET A 82 3.78 1.26 -3.92
N LEU A 83 4.96 0.92 -3.40
CA LEU A 83 5.12 0.47 -2.02
C LEU A 83 5.17 1.64 -1.02
N VAL A 84 5.45 2.87 -1.48
CA VAL A 84 5.61 4.04 -0.59
C VAL A 84 4.35 4.31 0.25
N PRO A 85 3.12 4.36 -0.31
CA PRO A 85 1.91 4.52 0.50
C PRO A 85 1.72 3.40 1.54
N ALA A 86 2.04 2.15 1.18
CA ALA A 86 1.94 1.01 2.10
C ALA A 86 2.95 1.10 3.26
N ILE A 87 4.19 1.52 2.98
CA ILE A 87 5.19 1.78 4.01
C ILE A 87 4.75 2.95 4.91
N TYR A 88 4.20 4.00 4.31
CA TYR A 88 3.69 5.16 5.05
C TYR A 88 2.52 4.80 5.98
N SER A 89 1.64 3.89 5.56
CA SER A 89 0.53 3.39 6.39
C SER A 89 1.01 2.73 7.68
N ILE A 90 2.11 1.97 7.59
CA ILE A 90 2.78 1.37 8.74
C ILE A 90 3.27 2.46 9.69
N PHE A 91 3.81 3.58 9.20
CA PHE A 91 4.23 4.68 10.06
C PHE A 91 3.08 5.46 10.72
N LEU A 92 1.90 5.51 10.07
CA LEU A 92 0.71 6.17 10.62
C LEU A 92 0.06 5.36 11.75
N ILE A 93 0.04 4.03 11.61
CA ILE A 93 -0.51 3.09 12.60
C ILE A 93 0.56 2.72 13.65
N GLY A 94 1.81 2.65 13.23
CA GLY A 94 2.94 2.08 13.97
C GLY A 94 3.26 2.79 15.26
N LYS A 95 2.95 4.09 15.40
CA LYS A 95 3.13 4.82 16.67
C LYS A 95 2.32 4.16 17.82
N GLY A 96 1.10 3.69 17.53
CA GLY A 96 0.28 2.96 18.50
C GLY A 96 0.75 1.52 18.75
N TYR A 97 1.25 0.84 17.72
CA TYR A 97 1.85 -0.50 17.84
C TYR A 97 3.15 -0.49 18.68
N ILE A 98 4.01 0.50 18.46
CA ILE A 98 5.27 0.68 19.19
C ILE A 98 4.99 1.11 20.64
N GLN A 99 4.03 2.02 20.86
CA GLN A 99 3.61 2.43 22.21
C GLN A 99 3.00 1.28 23.02
N GLU A 100 2.32 0.32 22.38
CA GLU A 100 1.86 -0.92 23.03
C GLU A 100 2.95 -2.01 23.20
N GLY A 101 4.22 -1.69 22.93
CA GLY A 101 5.34 -2.61 23.14
C GLY A 101 5.62 -3.57 21.97
N GLY A 102 5.16 -3.23 20.76
CA GLY A 102 5.52 -3.91 19.51
C GLY A 102 5.14 -5.39 19.52
N LYS A 103 6.11 -6.29 19.70
CA LYS A 103 5.86 -7.76 19.79
C LYS A 103 4.92 -8.13 20.94
N LYS A 104 4.81 -7.29 21.97
CA LYS A 104 3.89 -7.43 23.11
C LYS A 104 2.55 -6.71 22.91
N ALA A 105 2.35 -6.01 21.79
CA ALA A 105 1.13 -5.27 21.51
C ALA A 105 -0.09 -6.17 21.45
N SER A 106 -1.25 -5.61 21.77
CA SER A 106 -2.51 -6.34 21.75
C SER A 106 -2.81 -6.86 20.35
N PHE A 107 -3.49 -8.01 20.26
CA PHE A 107 -3.90 -8.62 19.00
C PHE A 107 -4.67 -7.64 18.08
N LYS A 108 -5.42 -6.71 18.68
CA LYS A 108 -6.15 -5.65 17.96
C LYS A 108 -5.23 -4.76 17.12
N TRP A 109 -4.04 -4.41 17.62
CA TRP A 109 -3.07 -3.61 16.86
C TRP A 109 -2.33 -4.41 15.80
N LYS A 110 -2.00 -5.67 16.10
CA LYS A 110 -1.43 -6.58 15.09
C LYS A 110 -2.37 -6.75 13.90
N LEU A 111 -3.66 -6.98 14.17
CA LEU A 111 -4.69 -7.11 13.14
C LEU A 111 -4.83 -5.81 12.32
N LYS A 112 -4.81 -4.63 12.96
CA LYS A 112 -4.83 -3.34 12.26
C LYS A 112 -3.64 -3.15 11.33
N MET A 113 -2.45 -3.55 11.75
CA MET A 113 -1.24 -3.47 10.92
C MET A 113 -1.33 -4.43 9.73
N MET A 114 -1.72 -5.70 9.96
CA MET A 114 -1.93 -6.68 8.88
C MET A 114 -2.99 -6.22 7.88
N ALA A 115 -4.15 -5.78 8.38
CA ALA A 115 -5.23 -5.29 7.54
C ALA A 115 -4.80 -4.06 6.73
N SER A 116 -4.08 -3.12 7.34
CA SER A 116 -3.58 -1.93 6.63
C SER A 116 -2.65 -2.29 5.47
N VAL A 117 -1.68 -3.17 5.71
CA VAL A 117 -0.76 -3.62 4.65
C VAL A 117 -1.53 -4.36 3.54
N PHE A 118 -2.45 -5.25 3.92
CA PHE A 118 -3.26 -6.01 2.97
C PHE A 118 -4.14 -5.10 2.09
N PHE A 119 -4.91 -4.20 2.70
CA PHE A 119 -5.75 -3.26 1.96
C PHE A 119 -4.93 -2.31 1.09
N ASN A 120 -3.75 -1.88 1.53
CA ASN A 120 -2.89 -1.03 0.71
C ASN A 120 -2.26 -1.77 -0.46
N ALA A 121 -1.90 -3.04 -0.30
CA ALA A 121 -1.44 -3.86 -1.41
C ALA A 121 -2.55 -4.03 -2.46
N LEU A 122 -3.78 -4.34 -2.04
CA LEU A 122 -4.93 -4.40 -2.94
C LEU A 122 -5.20 -3.05 -3.61
N LEU A 123 -5.19 -1.96 -2.84
CA LEU A 123 -5.46 -0.62 -3.37
C LEU A 123 -4.38 -0.15 -4.35
N ALA A 124 -3.11 -0.48 -4.11
CA ALA A 124 -2.04 -0.18 -5.07
C ALA A 124 -2.21 -0.98 -6.37
N LEU A 125 -2.53 -2.26 -6.26
CA LEU A 125 -2.63 -3.16 -7.41
C LEU A 125 -3.88 -2.88 -8.25
N PHE A 126 -5.05 -2.78 -7.63
CA PHE A 126 -6.31 -2.52 -8.34
C PHE A 126 -6.54 -1.04 -8.60
N GLY A 127 -6.17 -0.16 -7.66
CA GLY A 127 -6.44 1.28 -7.78
C GLY A 127 -5.74 1.93 -8.95
N LEU A 128 -4.49 1.55 -9.25
CA LEU A 128 -3.77 2.06 -10.42
C LEU A 128 -4.31 1.52 -11.74
N VAL A 129 -4.65 0.23 -11.80
CA VAL A 129 -5.27 -0.37 -12.99
C VAL A 129 -6.62 0.28 -13.28
N PHE A 130 -7.45 0.42 -12.24
CA PHE A 130 -8.75 1.09 -12.30
C PHE A 130 -8.61 2.55 -12.75
N PHE A 131 -7.70 3.29 -12.14
CA PHE A 131 -7.42 4.68 -12.50
C PHE A 131 -6.94 4.83 -13.95
N SER A 132 -6.03 3.96 -14.39
CA SER A 132 -5.55 3.94 -15.78
C SER A 132 -6.67 3.64 -16.77
N PHE A 133 -7.59 2.73 -16.43
CA PHE A 133 -8.70 2.36 -17.29
C PHE A 133 -9.68 3.53 -17.46
N LEU A 134 -10.09 4.16 -16.35
CA LEU A 134 -10.96 5.32 -16.37
C LEU A 134 -10.34 6.49 -17.15
N ARG A 135 -9.04 6.75 -16.96
CA ARG A 135 -8.36 7.86 -17.66
C ARG A 135 -8.28 7.65 -19.17
N LYS A 136 -8.21 6.39 -19.64
CA LYS A 136 -8.22 6.05 -21.07
C LYS A 136 -9.62 6.12 -21.71
N GLY A 137 -10.62 6.65 -20.99
CA GLY A 137 -12.00 6.76 -21.46
C GLY A 137 -12.84 5.51 -21.25
N GLY A 138 -12.34 4.52 -20.52
CA GLY A 138 -13.11 3.33 -20.18
C GLY A 138 -14.23 3.65 -19.19
N SER A 139 -15.44 3.15 -19.45
CA SER A 139 -16.57 3.32 -18.53
C SER A 139 -16.49 2.38 -17.33
N PHE A 140 -17.09 2.75 -16.20
CA PHE A 140 -17.19 1.86 -15.05
C PHE A 140 -17.90 0.53 -15.39
N SER A 141 -18.89 0.57 -16.30
CA SER A 141 -19.58 -0.63 -16.79
C SER A 141 -18.67 -1.57 -17.58
N ALA A 142 -17.82 -1.02 -18.46
CA ALA A 142 -16.85 -1.82 -19.21
C ALA A 142 -15.80 -2.43 -18.29
N LEU A 143 -15.39 -1.72 -17.24
CA LEU A 143 -14.47 -2.25 -16.25
C LEU A 143 -15.10 -3.36 -15.41
N ALA A 144 -16.36 -3.18 -14.99
CA ALA A 144 -17.10 -4.21 -14.27
C ALA A 144 -17.28 -5.47 -15.12
N ALA A 145 -17.59 -5.32 -16.40
CA ALA A 145 -17.66 -6.43 -17.36
C ALA A 145 -16.31 -7.12 -17.51
N LEU A 146 -15.21 -6.37 -17.68
CA LEU A 146 -13.86 -6.94 -17.74
C LEU A 146 -13.47 -7.68 -16.47
N ILE A 147 -13.79 -7.15 -15.28
CA ILE A 147 -13.54 -7.85 -14.01
C ILE A 147 -14.35 -9.14 -13.95
N GLN A 148 -15.62 -9.10 -14.35
CA GLN A 148 -16.49 -10.28 -14.36
C GLN A 148 -15.97 -11.34 -15.34
N GLU A 149 -15.61 -10.95 -16.55
CA GLU A 149 -14.99 -11.83 -17.55
C GLU A 149 -13.66 -12.37 -17.06
N SER A 150 -12.83 -11.55 -16.43
CA SER A 150 -11.56 -11.98 -15.81
C SER A 150 -11.81 -13.03 -14.74
N VAL A 151 -12.80 -12.84 -13.87
CA VAL A 151 -13.16 -13.81 -12.83
C VAL A 151 -13.69 -15.11 -13.43
N CYS A 152 -14.49 -15.03 -14.49
CA CYS A 152 -14.97 -16.21 -15.22
C CYS A 152 -13.87 -16.93 -16.00
N ALA A 153 -12.86 -16.21 -16.48
CA ALA A 153 -11.71 -16.74 -17.22
C ALA A 153 -10.57 -17.23 -16.32
N ILE A 154 -10.55 -16.82 -15.04
CA ILE A 154 -9.60 -17.34 -14.05
C ILE A 154 -9.82 -18.84 -13.92
N GLN A 155 -8.80 -19.61 -14.29
CA GLN A 155 -8.76 -21.05 -14.07
C GLN A 155 -9.04 -21.36 -12.59
N LEU A 156 -9.93 -22.32 -12.34
CA LEU A 156 -10.39 -22.72 -11.00
C LEU A 156 -9.23 -22.94 -10.00
N GLY A 157 -8.09 -23.44 -10.48
CA GLY A 157 -6.88 -23.65 -9.67
C GLY A 157 -6.26 -22.36 -9.11
N TRP A 158 -6.27 -21.26 -9.85
CA TRP A 158 -5.78 -19.95 -9.37
C TRP A 158 -6.76 -19.31 -8.38
N MET A 159 -8.07 -19.50 -8.61
CA MET A 159 -9.09 -19.05 -7.67
C MET A 159 -8.98 -19.82 -6.34
N LEU A 160 -8.77 -21.13 -6.40
CA LEU A 160 -8.50 -21.98 -5.23
C LEU A 160 -7.21 -21.57 -4.53
N ALA A 161 -6.14 -21.25 -5.27
CA ALA A 161 -4.88 -20.77 -4.68
C ALA A 161 -5.05 -19.42 -3.96
N PHE A 162 -5.83 -18.50 -4.53
CA PHE A 162 -6.17 -17.22 -3.89
C PHE A 162 -7.02 -17.42 -2.63
N VAL A 163 -8.05 -18.27 -2.69
CA VAL A 163 -8.89 -18.61 -1.54
C VAL A 163 -8.08 -19.34 -0.46
N ALA A 164 -7.21 -20.27 -0.84
CA ALA A 164 -6.31 -20.97 0.07
C ALA A 164 -5.35 -19.99 0.75
N CYS A 165 -4.80 -19.01 0.01
CA CYS A 165 -3.95 -17.97 0.57
C CYS A 165 -4.72 -17.09 1.58
N CYS A 166 -5.94 -16.68 1.25
CA CYS A 166 -6.84 -15.97 2.17
C CYS A 166 -7.13 -16.80 3.43
N ALA A 167 -7.45 -18.08 3.27
CA ALA A 167 -7.69 -19.00 4.38
C ALA A 167 -6.45 -19.18 5.26
N LEU A 168 -5.25 -19.23 4.66
CA LEU A 168 -3.98 -19.30 5.37
C LEU A 168 -3.72 -18.03 6.19
N ILE A 169 -4.01 -16.85 5.65
CA ILE A 169 -3.94 -15.58 6.38
C ILE A 169 -4.92 -15.60 7.56
N VAL A 170 -6.16 -16.00 7.34
CA VAL A 170 -7.17 -16.12 8.41
C VAL A 170 -6.73 -17.12 9.48
N LEU A 171 -6.12 -18.24 9.08
CA LEU A 171 -5.61 -19.27 9.98
C LEU A 171 -4.43 -18.78 10.81
N ILE A 172 -3.48 -18.05 10.20
CA ILE A 172 -2.37 -17.39 10.92
C ILE A 172 -2.93 -16.39 11.94
N VAL A 173 -3.90 -15.58 11.53
CA VAL A 173 -4.58 -14.60 12.40
C VAL A 173 -5.31 -15.30 13.54
N TRP A 174 -6.01 -16.40 13.28
CA TRP A 174 -6.71 -17.18 14.29
C TRP A 174 -5.76 -17.88 15.28
N LEU A 175 -4.65 -18.43 14.80
CA LEU A 175 -3.62 -19.03 15.65
C LEU A 175 -2.95 -17.98 16.55
N ASP A 176 -2.63 -16.78 16.03
CA ASP A 176 -2.08 -15.69 16.85
C ASP A 176 -3.12 -15.19 17.87
N HIS A 177 -4.41 -15.15 17.51
CA HIS A 177 -5.50 -14.85 18.44
C HIS A 177 -5.57 -15.87 19.58
N LYS A 178 -5.58 -17.18 19.26
CA LYS A 178 -5.65 -18.26 20.25
C LYS A 178 -4.45 -18.22 21.21
N LYS A 179 -3.24 -17.99 20.69
CA LYS A 179 -2.00 -17.86 21.47
C LYS A 179 -2.00 -16.60 22.36
N SER A 180 -2.59 -15.50 21.90
CA SER A 180 -2.77 -14.30 22.71
C SER A 180 -3.84 -14.47 23.80
N SER A 181 -4.90 -15.23 23.53
CA SER A 181 -5.99 -15.51 24.47
C SER A 181 -5.54 -16.45 25.60
N SER A 182 -4.78 -17.50 25.29
CA SER A 182 -4.27 -18.44 26.31
C SER A 182 -3.31 -17.79 27.30
N LYS A 183 -2.42 -16.90 26.84
CA LYS A 183 -1.53 -16.11 27.71
C LYS A 183 -2.27 -15.17 28.66
N ARG A 184 -3.48 -14.73 28.29
CA ARG A 184 -4.32 -13.85 29.12
C ARG A 184 -5.07 -14.63 30.21
N LYS A 185 -5.36 -15.92 29.98
CA LYS A 185 -5.97 -16.82 30.98
C LYS A 185 -4.97 -17.25 32.07
N HIS A 186 -3.69 -17.44 31.75
CA HIS A 186 -2.67 -17.84 32.73
C HIS A 186 -2.13 -16.70 33.63
N LYS A 187 -2.54 -15.46 33.38
CA LYS A 187 -2.16 -14.28 34.19
C LYS A 187 -3.26 -13.79 35.13
N LYS A 188 -4.39 -14.50 35.19
CA LYS A 188 -5.46 -14.26 36.16
C LYS A 188 -5.35 -15.27 37.28
#